data_AF-A0A9D4FZC7-F1
#
_entry.id   AF-A0A9D4FZC7-F1
#
_cell.length_a   1.000
_cell.length_b   1.000
_cell.length_c   1.000
_cell.angle_alpha   90.00
_cell.angle_beta   90.00
_cell.angle_gamma   90.00
#
_symmetry.space_group_name_H-M   'P 1'
#
loop_
_entity.id
_entity.type
_entity.pdbx_description
1 polymer ?
#
loop_
_entity_poly.entity_id
_entity_poly.type
_entity_poly.pdbx_seq_one_letter_code
_entity_poly.pdbx_strand_id
1 'polypeptide(L)'
;MECCDGDFCNGHGCGDNGLVPRSQRGPMCYDCNHVLKPDLCKNVRPCFEDELCSIEEFDWLGHSHFKLGCVAASCSAIDHHRSVPRCKSCCSEDFCNTNCTMSHNHGASIIG
;
A
#
# COMPACT_ATOMS: atom_id res chain seq x y z
N MET A 1 -29.57 5.65 16.47
CA MET A 1 -28.32 5.65 15.67
C MET A 1 -27.22 6.08 16.62
N GLU A 2 -26.32 5.17 16.97
CA GLU A 2 -25.15 5.49 17.81
C GLU A 2 -23.99 5.91 16.90
N CYS A 3 -23.34 7.00 17.26
CA CYS A 3 -22.10 7.46 16.63
C CYS A 3 -20.94 7.11 17.55
N CYS A 4 -19.84 6.64 16.97
CA CYS A 4 -18.59 6.34 17.67
C CYS A 4 -17.43 7.00 16.94
N ASP A 5 -16.33 7.19 17.68
CA ASP A 5 -15.11 7.79 17.17
C ASP A 5 -14.03 6.71 17.04
N GLY A 6 -13.32 6.72 15.90
CA GLY A 6 -12.23 5.79 15.60
C GLY A 6 -12.46 4.99 14.31
N ASP A 7 -11.38 4.47 13.75
CA ASP A 7 -11.45 3.63 12.56
C ASP A 7 -12.16 2.31 12.87
N PHE A 8 -13.12 1.94 12.02
CA PHE A 8 -13.93 0.72 12.18
C PHE A 8 -14.71 0.64 13.51
N CYS A 9 -14.98 1.76 14.19
CA CYS A 9 -15.61 1.78 15.51
C CYS A 9 -17.03 1.20 15.57
N ASN A 10 -17.68 1.02 14.42
CA ASN A 10 -19.04 0.50 14.26
C ASN A 10 -19.11 -0.81 13.46
N GLY A 11 -17.99 -1.51 13.27
CA GLY A 11 -17.94 -2.79 12.55
C GLY A 11 -18.86 -3.85 13.15
N HIS A 12 -18.90 -3.94 14.48
CA HIS A 12 -19.76 -4.85 15.24
C HIS A 12 -20.67 -4.15 16.27
N GLY A 13 -20.93 -2.86 16.07
CA GLY A 13 -21.65 -2.00 17.01
C GLY A 13 -20.73 -0.97 17.67
N CYS A 14 -21.33 0.06 18.28
CA CYS A 14 -20.58 1.12 18.95
C CYS A 14 -19.80 0.55 20.14
N GLY A 15 -18.48 0.78 20.20
CA GLY A 15 -17.59 0.21 21.22
C GLY A 15 -16.84 -1.05 20.76
N ASP A 16 -16.89 -1.37 19.46
CA ASP A 16 -15.99 -2.33 18.85
C ASP A 16 -14.52 -1.88 19.07
N ASN A 17 -13.65 -2.85 19.34
CA ASN A 17 -12.22 -2.58 19.54
C ASN A 17 -11.51 -2.24 18.21
N GLY A 18 -12.25 -2.23 17.11
CA GLY A 18 -11.78 -1.94 15.77
C GLY A 18 -10.92 -3.07 15.22
N LEU A 19 -10.01 -2.73 14.31
CA LEU A 19 -9.06 -3.69 13.78
C LEU A 19 -8.00 -4.04 14.83
N VAL A 20 -7.60 -5.32 14.86
CA VAL A 20 -6.42 -5.73 15.65
C VAL A 20 -5.18 -4.92 15.24
N PRO A 21 -4.19 -4.74 16.13
CA PRO A 21 -3.01 -3.94 15.83
C PRO A 21 -2.25 -4.47 14.61
N ARG A 22 -1.59 -3.57 13.87
CA ARG A 22 -0.77 -3.92 12.68
C ARG A 22 0.20 -5.09 12.94
N SER A 23 0.77 -5.18 14.14
CA SER A 23 1.67 -6.27 14.53
C SER A 23 1.04 -7.67 14.60
N GLN A 24 -0.30 -7.78 14.51
CA GLN A 24 -1.06 -9.04 14.52
C GLN A 24 -1.91 -9.24 13.26
N ARG A 25 -2.06 -8.21 12.42
CA ARG A 25 -2.77 -8.32 11.14
C ARG A 25 -1.88 -8.18 9.92
N GLY A 26 -0.82 -7.36 9.97
CA GLY A 26 -0.17 -6.80 8.78
C GLY A 26 -0.74 -5.42 8.40
N PRO A 27 -0.14 -4.70 7.43
CA PRO A 27 -0.62 -3.38 7.02
C PRO A 27 -1.96 -3.44 6.28
N MET A 28 -2.74 -2.36 6.34
CA MET A 28 -3.87 -2.11 5.44
C MET A 28 -3.35 -1.38 4.21
N CYS A 29 -3.61 -1.88 3.01
CA CYS A 29 -3.08 -1.29 1.78
C CYS A 29 -4.18 -1.01 0.77
N TYR A 30 -3.97 -0.02 -0.09
CA TYR A 30 -4.78 0.12 -1.29
C TYR A 30 -4.56 -1.08 -2.21
N ASP A 31 -5.63 -1.64 -2.77
CA ASP A 31 -5.59 -2.82 -3.63
C ASP A 31 -6.45 -2.61 -4.88
N CYS A 32 -5.78 -2.25 -5.96
CA CYS A 32 -6.40 -2.02 -7.25
C CYS A 32 -5.48 -2.48 -8.38
N ASN A 33 -6.10 -2.95 -9.46
CA ASN A 33 -5.43 -3.28 -10.69
C ASN A 33 -5.83 -2.28 -11.79
N HIS A 34 -4.90 -1.96 -12.69
CA HIS A 34 -5.14 -1.12 -13.87
C HIS A 34 -5.71 0.28 -13.59
N VAL A 35 -5.30 0.96 -12.52
CA VAL A 35 -5.74 2.34 -12.27
C VAL A 35 -4.85 3.34 -13.02
N LEU A 36 -5.44 4.41 -13.57
CA LEU A 36 -4.68 5.43 -14.30
C LEU A 36 -3.86 6.35 -13.38
N LYS A 37 -4.29 6.49 -12.12
CA LYS A 37 -3.60 7.24 -11.08
C LYS A 37 -3.77 6.52 -9.74
N PRO A 38 -2.77 6.52 -8.85
CA PRO A 38 -2.85 5.84 -7.55
C PRO A 38 -4.02 6.33 -6.70
N ASP A 39 -4.25 7.65 -6.66
CA ASP A 39 -5.33 8.28 -5.86
C ASP A 39 -6.76 7.87 -6.30
N LEU A 40 -6.90 7.27 -7.49
CA LEU A 40 -8.19 6.73 -7.95
C LEU A 40 -8.52 5.37 -7.33
N CYS A 41 -7.55 4.70 -6.70
CA CYS A 41 -7.83 3.48 -5.97
C CYS A 41 -8.59 3.78 -4.67
N LYS A 42 -9.79 3.22 -4.54
CA LYS A 42 -10.66 3.36 -3.35
C LYS A 42 -10.89 2.05 -2.60
N ASN A 43 -10.32 0.96 -3.11
CA ASN A 43 -10.38 -0.34 -2.46
C ASN A 43 -9.18 -0.49 -1.53
N VAL A 44 -9.44 -0.97 -0.32
CA VAL A 44 -8.42 -1.27 0.68
C VAL A 44 -8.60 -2.70 1.16
N ARG A 45 -7.51 -3.37 1.51
CA ARG A 45 -7.55 -4.67 2.16
C ARG A 45 -6.47 -4.80 3.24
N PRO A 46 -6.67 -5.67 4.24
CA PRO A 46 -5.57 -6.12 5.07
C PRO A 46 -4.61 -6.99 4.26
N CYS A 47 -3.31 -6.79 4.48
CA CYS A 47 -2.26 -7.74 4.13
C CYS A 47 -2.00 -8.69 5.28
N PHE A 48 -1.21 -9.73 5.07
CA PHE A 48 -0.68 -10.57 6.15
C PHE A 48 0.47 -9.90 6.91
N GLU A 49 0.83 -10.44 8.07
CA GLU A 49 1.93 -9.94 8.92
C GLU A 49 3.29 -9.91 8.20
N ASP A 50 3.50 -10.82 7.24
CA ASP A 50 4.71 -10.95 6.43
C ASP A 50 4.62 -10.26 5.06
N GLU A 51 3.60 -9.42 4.86
CA GLU A 51 3.38 -8.65 3.65
C GLU A 51 3.59 -7.13 3.85
N LEU A 52 3.88 -6.44 2.75
CA LEU A 52 4.04 -5.00 2.65
C LEU A 52 3.07 -4.42 1.62
N CYS A 53 2.70 -3.14 1.77
CA CYS A 53 2.03 -2.42 0.71
C CYS A 53 2.97 -2.22 -0.47
N SER A 54 2.47 -2.35 -1.69
CA SER A 54 3.21 -2.15 -2.92
C SER A 54 2.48 -1.21 -3.87
N ILE A 55 3.27 -0.54 -4.70
CA ILE A 55 2.81 0.19 -5.87
C ILE A 55 3.78 -0.06 -7.03
N GLU A 56 3.23 -0.38 -8.19
CA GLU A 56 3.97 -0.64 -9.42
C GLU A 56 3.31 0.09 -10.58
N GLU A 57 4.11 0.84 -11.33
CA GLU A 57 3.72 1.42 -12.62
C GLU A 57 4.00 0.42 -13.75
N PHE A 58 3.04 0.26 -14.64
CA PHE A 58 3.18 -0.57 -15.83
C PHE A 58 2.48 0.02 -17.04
N ASP A 59 3.05 -0.16 -18.23
CA ASP A 59 2.37 0.19 -19.48
C ASP A 59 1.29 -0.83 -19.78
N TRP A 60 0.12 -0.32 -20.11
CA TRP A 60 -1.01 -1.08 -20.59
C TRP A 60 -1.67 -0.29 -21.72
N LEU A 61 -1.76 -0.91 -22.90
CA LEU A 61 -2.36 -0.29 -24.10
C LEU A 61 -1.75 1.09 -24.46
N GLY A 62 -0.44 1.26 -24.26
CA GLY A 62 0.26 2.51 -24.59
C GLY A 62 0.11 3.63 -23.56
N HIS A 63 -0.46 3.34 -22.40
CA HIS A 63 -0.60 4.28 -21.29
C HIS A 63 0.01 3.71 -20.01
N SER A 64 0.52 4.58 -19.13
CA SER A 64 0.88 4.21 -17.76
C SER A 64 -0.37 3.87 -16.95
N HIS A 65 -0.34 2.71 -16.32
CA HIS A 65 -1.28 2.25 -15.30
C HIS A 65 -0.53 1.88 -14.04
N PHE A 66 -1.26 1.78 -12.94
CA PHE A 66 -0.71 1.42 -11.63
C PHE A 66 -1.41 0.17 -11.10
N LYS A 67 -0.61 -0.65 -10.41
CA LYS A 67 -1.05 -1.77 -9.60
C LYS A 67 -0.67 -1.49 -8.16
N LEU A 68 -1.64 -1.56 -7.28
CA LEU A 68 -1.50 -1.39 -5.84
C LEU A 68 -1.95 -2.68 -5.17
N GLY A 69 -1.32 -3.07 -4.07
CA GLY A 69 -1.74 -4.23 -3.30
C GLY A 69 -0.68 -4.69 -2.32
N CYS A 70 -0.85 -5.88 -1.74
CA CYS A 70 0.14 -6.46 -0.85
C CYS A 70 1.11 -7.37 -1.59
N VAL A 71 2.36 -7.39 -1.13
CA VAL A 71 3.42 -8.29 -1.60
C VAL A 71 4.19 -8.84 -0.43
N ALA A 72 4.84 -10.00 -0.59
CA ALA A 72 5.73 -10.54 0.43
C ALA A 72 6.82 -9.52 0.83
N ALA A 73 7.28 -9.59 2.09
CA ALA A 73 8.28 -8.68 2.66
C ALA A 73 9.57 -8.53 1.83
N SER A 74 9.88 -9.50 0.96
CA SER A 74 10.92 -9.38 -0.06
C SER A 74 10.49 -8.45 -1.20
N CYS A 75 10.36 -7.15 -0.92
CA CYS A 75 10.09 -6.16 -1.94
C CYS A 75 11.39 -5.73 -2.65
N SER A 76 11.60 -6.22 -3.86
CA SER A 76 12.65 -5.73 -4.75
C SER A 76 12.15 -4.50 -5.49
N ALA A 77 12.63 -3.32 -5.09
CA ALA A 77 12.27 -2.01 -5.68
C ALA A 77 12.82 -1.78 -7.09
N ILE A 78 13.57 -2.74 -7.66
CA ILE A 78 14.23 -2.58 -8.96
C ILE A 78 13.93 -3.78 -9.85
N ASP A 79 13.22 -3.54 -10.94
CA ASP A 79 13.18 -4.46 -12.07
C ASP A 79 14.32 -4.12 -13.03
N HIS A 80 15.47 -4.81 -12.87
CA HIS A 80 16.64 -4.63 -13.73
C HIS A 80 16.44 -5.16 -15.16
N HIS A 81 15.29 -5.77 -15.48
CA HIS A 81 15.04 -6.37 -16.80
C HIS A 81 14.37 -5.44 -17.81
N ARG A 82 14.03 -4.20 -17.45
CA ARG A 82 13.36 -3.25 -18.37
C ARG A 82 14.20 -2.00 -18.65
N SER A 83 14.30 -1.69 -19.95
CA SER A 83 15.02 -0.53 -20.50
C SER A 83 14.39 0.82 -20.15
N VAL A 84 13.17 0.84 -19.60
CA VAL A 84 12.48 2.03 -19.10
C VAL A 84 12.30 1.86 -17.60
N PRO A 85 12.89 2.71 -16.76
CA PRO A 85 12.68 2.65 -15.32
C PRO A 85 11.23 3.00 -15.02
N ARG A 86 10.44 1.99 -14.65
CA ARG A 86 9.08 2.19 -14.12
C ARG A 86 9.14 2.23 -12.61
N CYS A 87 8.29 3.04 -12.02
CA CYS A 87 8.23 3.11 -10.58
C CYS A 87 7.76 1.77 -9.98
N LYS A 88 8.50 1.29 -8.99
CA LYS A 88 8.11 0.18 -8.12
C LYS A 88 8.62 0.46 -6.72
N SER A 89 7.73 0.47 -5.74
CA SER A 89 8.09 0.68 -4.34
C SER A 89 7.19 -0.13 -3.41
N CYS A 90 7.68 -0.34 -2.20
CA CYS A 90 6.90 -0.92 -1.11
C CYS A 90 7.16 -0.19 0.20
N CYS A 91 6.23 -0.33 1.12
CA CYS A 91 6.25 0.31 2.43
C CYS A 91 5.41 -0.50 3.43
N SER A 92 5.66 -0.30 4.72
CA SER A 92 5.11 -1.12 5.80
C SER A 92 3.96 -0.47 6.57
N GLU A 93 3.69 0.82 6.37
CA GLU A 93 2.65 1.56 7.09
C GLU A 93 1.27 1.39 6.45
N ASP A 94 0.21 1.58 7.22
CA ASP A 94 -1.15 1.55 6.67
C ASP A 94 -1.32 2.64 5.60
N PHE A 95 -1.93 2.27 4.48
CA PHE A 95 -2.28 3.13 3.35
C PHE A 95 -1.08 3.87 2.72
N CYS A 96 0.14 3.36 2.89
CA CYS A 96 1.36 4.06 2.47
C CYS A 96 1.63 4.00 0.96
N ASN A 97 0.96 3.12 0.21
CA ASN A 97 1.18 2.91 -1.22
C ASN A 97 0.42 3.91 -2.13
N THR A 98 0.39 5.18 -1.75
CA THR A 98 -0.36 6.25 -2.45
C THR A 98 0.45 6.97 -3.51
N ASN A 99 1.79 6.91 -3.45
CA ASN A 99 2.63 7.63 -4.39
C ASN A 99 3.70 6.71 -4.98
N CYS A 100 3.84 6.78 -6.30
CA CYS A 100 4.87 6.04 -7.02
C CYS A 100 6.01 6.99 -7.36
N THR A 101 6.92 7.20 -6.41
CA THR A 101 8.20 7.85 -6.68
C THR A 101 9.23 6.78 -7.02
N MET A 102 9.97 6.98 -8.11
CA MET A 102 11.18 6.23 -8.43
C MET A 102 12.00 6.01 -7.15
N SER A 103 12.26 4.76 -6.77
CA SER A 103 13.05 4.43 -5.59
C SER A 103 14.52 4.82 -5.86
N HIS A 104 14.83 6.10 -5.70
CA HIS A 104 16.18 6.54 -5.45
C HIS A 104 16.47 6.22 -3.98
N ASN A 105 17.32 5.22 -3.76
CA ASN A 105 17.98 4.97 -2.49
C ASN A 105 18.38 6.30 -1.84
N HIS A 106 17.65 6.75 -0.83
CA HIS A 106 18.13 7.74 0.13
C HIS A 106 17.49 7.53 1.51
N GLY A 107 18.28 6.90 2.39
CA GLY A 107 18.39 7.34 3.78
C GLY A 107 17.56 6.61 4.81
N ALA A 108 18.20 5.66 5.50
CA ALA A 108 18.02 5.57 6.95
C ALA A 108 18.26 6.97 7.54
N SER A 109 17.21 7.62 8.04
CA SER A 109 17.35 8.82 8.86
C SER A 109 17.54 8.36 10.30
N ILE A 110 18.81 8.21 10.69
CA ILE A 110 19.19 8.18 12.10
C ILE A 110 19.10 9.62 12.58
N ILE A 111 18.08 9.93 13.38
CA ILE A 111 17.97 11.20 14.08
C ILE A 111 18.81 11.06 15.35
N GLY A 112 19.87 11.86 15.46
CA GLY A 112 20.58 12.16 16.71
C GLY A 112 20.05 13.44 17.35
#